data_AF-A0A0R1WPA4-F1
#
_entry.id   AF-A0A0R1WPA4-F1
#
_cell.length_a   1.000
_cell.length_b   1.000
_cell.length_c   1.000
_cell.angle_alpha   90.00
_cell.angle_beta   90.00
_cell.angle_gamma   90.00
#
_symmetry.space_group_name_H-M   'P 1'
#
loop_
_entity.id
_entity.type
_entity.pdbx_description
1 polymer ?
#
loop_
_entity_poly.entity_id
_entity_poly.type
_entity_poly.pdbx_seq_one_letter_code
_entity_poly.pdbx_strand_id
1 'polypeptide(L)'
;MVEKQKHAKTVQEKELLGLVNSLADNAVNSLVSAQGVTGPDKFKEATKIVGGTLADKGFDVHRETVEHAVQAAYEKSDLTPTVDPNKEPQTGVVVHD
;
A
#
# COMPACT_ATOMS: atom_id res chain seq x y z
N MET A 1 -26.27 18.68 20.33
CA MET A 1 -25.60 18.99 19.04
C MET A 1 -24.23 18.29 18.88
N VAL A 2 -23.90 17.28 19.69
CA VAL A 2 -22.52 16.73 19.80
C VAL A 2 -22.31 15.46 18.95
N GLU A 3 -23.37 14.72 18.62
CA GLU A 3 -23.25 13.44 17.89
C GLU A 3 -22.89 13.62 16.41
N LYS A 4 -23.44 14.64 15.73
CA LYS A 4 -23.12 14.91 14.31
C LYS A 4 -21.64 15.24 14.07
N GLN A 5 -20.99 15.90 15.03
CA GLN A 5 -19.58 16.29 14.92
C GLN A 5 -18.63 15.09 15.10
N LYS A 6 -18.96 14.17 16.00
CA LYS A 6 -18.19 12.92 16.18
C LYS A 6 -18.28 12.02 14.94
N HIS A 7 -19.49 11.84 14.41
CA HIS A 7 -19.67 11.04 13.18
C HIS A 7 -18.98 11.67 11.97
N ALA A 8 -19.05 13.00 11.80
CA ALA A 8 -18.37 13.67 10.69
C ALA A 8 -16.84 13.55 10.78
N LYS A 9 -16.25 13.59 11.98
CA LYS A 9 -14.82 13.35 12.16
C LYS A 9 -14.43 11.92 11.80
N THR A 10 -15.17 10.93 12.30
CA THR A 10 -14.91 9.52 12.01
C THR A 10 -15.07 9.19 10.52
N VAL A 11 -16.02 9.82 9.81
CA VAL A 11 -16.17 9.65 8.36
C VAL A 11 -14.96 10.23 7.62
N GLN A 12 -14.53 11.45 7.93
CA GLN A 12 -13.36 12.07 7.31
C GLN A 12 -12.08 11.28 7.58
N GLU A 13 -11.89 10.78 8.80
CA GLU A 13 -10.76 9.93 9.16
C GLU A 13 -10.80 8.60 8.40
N LYS A 14 -11.99 8.00 8.24
CA LYS A 14 -12.16 6.75 7.48
C LYS A 14 -11.92 6.96 5.97
N GLU A 15 -12.33 8.09 5.42
CA GLU A 15 -12.08 8.47 4.02
C GLU A 15 -10.59 8.71 3.79
N LEU A 16 -9.92 9.41 4.70
CA LEU A 16 -8.47 9.62 4.66
C LEU A 16 -7.72 8.29 4.76
N LEU A 17 -8.08 7.43 5.72
CA LEU A 17 -7.50 6.08 5.84
C LEU A 17 -7.75 5.24 4.59
N GLY A 18 -8.95 5.32 3.99
CA GLY A 18 -9.28 4.66 2.74
C GLY A 18 -8.42 5.16 1.58
N LEU A 19 -8.21 6.47 1.49
CA LEU A 19 -7.35 7.09 0.48
C LEU A 19 -5.89 6.68 0.65
N VAL A 20 -5.36 6.72 1.88
CA VAL A 20 -3.99 6.30 2.21
C VAL A 20 -3.81 4.82 1.84
N ASN A 21 -4.76 3.96 2.23
CA ASN A 21 -4.70 2.53 1.93
C ASN A 21 -4.76 2.27 0.41
N SER A 22 -5.66 2.94 -0.32
CA SER A 22 -5.77 2.77 -1.77
C SER A 22 -4.51 3.26 -2.51
N LEU A 23 -3.90 4.34 -2.04
CA LEU A 23 -2.62 4.83 -2.57
C LEU A 23 -1.48 3.85 -2.27
N ALA A 24 -1.45 3.30 -1.05
CA ALA A 24 -0.48 2.31 -0.64
C ALA A 24 -0.60 1.02 -1.48
N ASP A 25 -1.81 0.47 -1.61
CA ASP A 25 -2.12 -0.68 -2.47
C ASP A 25 -1.67 -0.43 -3.92
N ASN A 26 -2.00 0.73 -4.49
CA ASN A 26 -1.65 1.06 -5.86
C ASN A 26 -0.13 1.21 -6.06
N ALA A 27 0.55 1.86 -5.11
CA ALA A 27 2.00 2.03 -5.13
C ALA A 27 2.72 0.69 -4.98
N VAL A 28 2.31 -0.14 -4.02
CA VAL A 28 2.87 -1.48 -3.79
C VAL A 28 2.62 -2.38 -4.98
N ASN A 29 1.41 -2.39 -5.55
CA ASN A 29 1.09 -3.19 -6.73
C ASN A 29 1.80 -2.70 -8.00
N SER A 30 2.09 -1.41 -8.13
CA SER A 30 2.91 -0.90 -9.25
C SER A 30 4.38 -1.29 -9.07
N LEU A 31 4.88 -1.25 -7.84
CA LEU A 31 6.27 -1.57 -7.51
C LEU A 31 6.52 -3.07 -7.42
N VAL A 32 5.51 -3.90 -7.15
CA VAL A 32 5.66 -5.35 -7.09
C VAL A 32 6.11 -5.90 -8.43
N SER A 33 5.56 -5.35 -9.52
CA SER A 33 5.91 -5.69 -10.90
C SER A 33 7.29 -5.17 -11.31
N ALA A 34 7.89 -4.23 -10.57
CA ALA A 34 9.24 -3.76 -10.81
C ALA A 34 10.27 -4.84 -10.45
N GLN A 35 10.81 -5.53 -11.45
CA GLN A 35 11.87 -6.51 -11.28
C GLN A 35 13.21 -5.81 -11.00
N GLY A 36 13.99 -6.31 -10.05
CA GLY A 36 15.32 -5.79 -9.71
C GLY A 36 15.37 -4.78 -8.54
N VAL A 37 14.22 -4.43 -7.97
CA VAL A 37 14.14 -3.57 -6.76
C VAL A 37 13.89 -4.46 -5.54
N THR A 38 14.65 -4.29 -4.46
CA THR A 38 14.45 -5.06 -3.22
C THR A 38 13.18 -4.58 -2.48
N GLY A 39 12.51 -5.49 -1.76
CA GLY A 39 11.32 -5.19 -0.96
C GLY A 39 11.42 -3.91 -0.10
N PRO A 40 12.51 -3.67 0.66
CA PRO A 40 12.68 -2.42 1.42
C PRO A 40 12.82 -1.16 0.56
N ASP A 41 13.39 -1.25 -0.64
CA ASP A 41 13.48 -0.11 -1.56
C ASP A 41 12.09 0.20 -2.16
N LYS A 42 11.35 -0.84 -2.55
CA LYS A 42 9.93 -0.71 -2.96
C LYS A 42 9.08 -0.12 -1.83
N PHE A 43 9.31 -0.54 -0.59
CA PHE A 43 8.65 0.02 0.57
C PHE A 43 8.92 1.52 0.68
N LYS A 44 10.19 1.94 0.66
CA LYS A 44 10.56 3.37 0.69
C LYS A 44 9.92 4.18 -0.43
N GLU A 45 9.94 3.65 -1.64
CA GLU A 45 9.34 4.31 -2.81
C GLU A 45 7.82 4.44 -2.65
N ALA A 46 7.15 3.37 -2.21
CA ALA A 46 5.72 3.39 -1.89
C ALA A 46 5.39 4.41 -0.79
N THR A 47 6.17 4.44 0.30
CA THR A 47 5.98 5.42 1.39
C THR A 47 6.10 6.85 0.87
N LYS A 48 7.07 7.09 -0.03
CA LYS A 48 7.32 8.40 -0.62
C LYS A 48 6.18 8.82 -1.56
N ILE A 49 5.65 7.91 -2.37
CA ILE A 49 4.51 8.17 -3.26
C ILE A 49 3.26 8.51 -2.45
N VAL A 50 2.94 7.68 -1.45
CA VAL A 50 1.74 7.87 -0.61
C VAL A 50 1.87 9.16 0.20
N GLY A 51 3.01 9.36 0.88
CA GLY A 51 3.26 10.56 1.68
C GLY A 51 3.28 11.84 0.84
N GLY A 52 3.89 11.81 -0.35
CA GLY A 52 3.89 12.93 -1.29
C GLY A 52 2.49 13.26 -1.80
N THR A 53 1.68 12.25 -2.11
CA THR A 53 0.30 12.46 -2.58
C THR A 53 -0.61 13.02 -1.47
N LEU A 54 -0.40 12.59 -0.22
CA LEU A 54 -1.14 13.12 0.92
C LEU A 54 -0.77 14.57 1.20
N ALA A 55 0.53 14.89 1.15
CA ALA A 55 1.02 16.25 1.30
C ALA A 55 0.51 17.18 0.19
N ASP A 56 0.48 16.72 -1.07
CA ASP A 56 -0.09 17.46 -2.22
C ASP A 56 -1.57 17.77 -2.03
N LYS A 57 -2.32 16.82 -1.44
CA LYS A 57 -3.73 17.00 -1.09
C LYS A 57 -3.95 17.89 0.14
N GLY A 58 -2.90 18.41 0.76
CA GLY A 58 -2.96 19.25 1.96
C GLY A 58 -3.17 18.49 3.26
N PHE A 59 -2.98 17.16 3.25
CA PHE A 59 -3.00 16.35 4.47
C PHE A 59 -1.60 16.25 5.05
N ASP A 60 -1.42 16.81 6.25
CA ASP A 60 -0.23 16.57 7.07
C ASP A 60 -0.37 15.22 7.77
N VAL A 61 0.04 14.17 7.06
CA VAL A 61 0.00 12.79 7.57
C VAL A 61 1.39 12.43 8.05
N HIS A 62 1.48 11.97 9.30
CA HIS A 62 2.74 11.49 9.85
C HIS A 62 3.32 10.38 8.98
N ARG A 63 4.63 10.45 8.73
CA ARG A 63 5.36 9.43 7.97
C ARG A 63 5.11 8.02 8.51
N GLU A 64 5.06 7.88 9.83
CA GLU A 64 4.73 6.62 10.50
C GLU A 64 3.38 6.07 10.01
N THR A 65 2.32 6.88 9.96
CA THR A 65 1.00 6.44 9.44
C THR A 65 1.08 5.94 8.00
N VAL A 66 1.89 6.59 7.16
CA VAL A 66 2.13 6.16 5.78
C VAL A 66 2.90 4.83 5.75
N GLU A 67 3.93 4.68 6.57
CA GLU A 67 4.72 3.44 6.70
C GLU A 67 3.83 2.28 7.17
N HIS A 68 2.98 2.50 8.17
CA HIS A 68 1.99 1.52 8.62
C HIS A 68 0.99 1.15 7.54
N ALA A 69 0.51 2.11 6.76
CA ALA A 69 -0.44 1.82 5.68
C ALA A 69 0.20 1.06 4.52
N VAL A 70 1.45 1.39 4.16
CA VAL A 70 2.23 0.64 3.17
C VAL A 70 2.54 -0.76 3.67
N GLN A 71 2.90 -0.91 4.95
CA GLN A 71 3.13 -2.22 5.55
C GLN A 71 1.85 -3.05 5.56
N ALA A 72 0.72 -2.47 5.98
CA ALA A 72 -0.58 -3.13 5.95
C ALA A 72 -1.02 -3.51 4.53
N ALA A 73 -0.70 -2.69 3.53
CA ALA A 73 -0.94 -3.00 2.12
C ALA A 73 -0.08 -4.18 1.64
N TYR A 74 1.17 -4.29 2.10
CA TYR A 74 2.00 -5.48 1.86
C TYR A 74 1.47 -6.73 2.56
N GLU A 75 0.97 -6.60 3.79
CA GLU A 75 0.37 -7.70 4.55
C GLU A 75 -0.99 -8.14 3.98
N LYS A 76 -1.74 -7.21 3.38
CA LYS A 76 -3.02 -7.51 2.70
C LYS A 76 -2.85 -7.98 1.26
N SER A 77 -1.83 -7.48 0.57
CA SER A 77 -1.54 -7.94 -0.78
C SER A 77 -1.19 -9.42 -0.68
N ASP A 78 -1.83 -10.25 -1.51
CA ASP A 78 -1.62 -11.70 -1.72
C ASP A 78 -0.21 -12.03 -2.27
N LEU A 79 0.81 -11.32 -1.78
CA LEU A 79 2.24 -11.54 -2.03
C LEU A 79 2.82 -12.58 -1.08
N THR A 80 2.11 -12.96 -0.03
CA THR A 80 2.19 -14.34 0.41
C THR A 80 1.55 -15.15 -0.70
N PRO A 81 2.26 -16.00 -1.45
CA PRO A 81 1.57 -16.91 -2.34
C PRO A 81 0.59 -17.67 -1.44
N THR A 82 -0.71 -17.43 -1.62
CA THR A 82 -1.65 -18.54 -1.54
C THR A 82 -1.12 -19.49 -2.61
N VAL A 83 -0.27 -20.41 -2.17
CA VAL A 83 0.09 -21.59 -2.95
C VAL A 83 -1.25 -22.29 -3.13
N ASP A 84 -1.97 -21.92 -4.18
CA ASP A 84 -3.01 -22.72 -4.75
C ASP A 84 -2.30 -23.99 -5.22
N PRO A 85 -2.44 -25.15 -4.55
CA PRO A 85 -1.75 -26.37 -4.95
C PRO A 85 -2.22 -26.89 -6.33
N ASN A 86 -3.16 -26.19 -6.99
CA ASN A 86 -3.68 -26.46 -8.32
C ASN A 86 -3.32 -25.42 -9.39
N LYS A 87 -2.57 -24.37 -9.06
CA LYS A 87 -2.05 -23.43 -10.06
C LYS A 87 -0.52 -23.50 -10.04
N GLU A 88 0.03 -24.12 -11.08
CA GLU A 88 1.48 -24.19 -11.29
C GLU A 88 2.11 -22.82 -11.09
N PRO A 89 3.17 -22.71 -10.27
CA PRO A 89 3.87 -21.46 -10.10
C PRO A 89 4.53 -21.12 -11.43
N GLN A 90 4.14 -20.00 -12.04
CA GLN A 90 4.90 -19.43 -13.15
C GLN A 90 6.20 -18.83 -12.58
N THR A 91 7.11 -19.70 -12.14
CA THR A 91 8.51 -19.34 -11.96
C THR A 91 9.07 -19.08 -13.35
N GLY A 92 9.12 -17.81 -13.75
CA GLY A 92 9.91 -17.37 -14.88
C GLY A 92 11.40 -17.53 -14.60
N VAL A 93 11.90 -18.77 -14.60
CA VAL A 93 13.32 -19.07 -14.79
C VAL A 93 13.42 -19.70 -16.17
N VAL A 94 13.61 -18.87 -17.19
CA VAL A 94 14.08 -19.35 -18.49
C VAL A 94 15.52 -19.79 -18.28
N VAL A 95 15.70 -21.09 -18.08
CA VAL A 95 16.99 -21.76 -18.28
C VAL A 95 17.17 -21.84 -19.80
N HIS A 96 18.07 -21.04 -20.35
CA HIS A 96 18.58 -21.26 -21.71
C HIS A 96 19.61 -22.40 -21.64
N ASP A 97 19.40 -23.42 -22.48
CA ASP A 97 20.36 -24.50 -22.80
C ASP A 97 21.47 -23.96 -23.72
#